data_AF-A0AAV1QDM0-F1
#
_entry.id   AF-A0AAV1QDM0-F1
#
_cell.length_a   1.000
_cell.length_b   1.000
_cell.length_c   1.000
_cell.angle_alpha   90.00
_cell.angle_beta   90.00
_cell.angle_gamma   90.00
#
_symmetry.space_group_name_H-M   'P 1'
#
loop_
_entity.id
_entity.type
_entity.pdbx_description
1 polymer ?
#
loop_
_entity_poly.entity_id
_entity_poly.type
_entity_poly.pdbx_seq_one_letter_code
_entity_poly.pdbx_strand_id
1 'polypeptide(L)'
;MLIFILLLSLAAVSHVSGGVPFTTSTNIDIKSCPIVFFGKVYQNLYVDTADNKVSVCFKGPRSTSNNDCVLVDKSGGINKGEWVTRTRLYAPGSDAHKDLPQLTGTATCYTFIKLFKDDSEYDVDVQVDGKKVDTWKTQVRGSSVYKDASACTHAGALLLPNKGLCESGSSVTCSASAELKSSPCGSGEKCEGEGQCVKPSPKDAVCTVTGSTVIDVDGNAASVPDRCAYTLLSESGIKLQAVFQDRRRKDISFLDHVILHLDKDVNIHLGQGGRVT
;
A
#
# COMPACT_ATOMS: atom_id res chain seq x y z
N MET A 1 3.78 36.58 -1.54
CA MET A 1 4.32 35.64 -0.52
C MET A 1 3.50 34.36 -0.59
N LEU A 2 4.12 33.23 -0.97
CA LEU A 2 3.45 31.93 -1.00
C LEU A 2 4.03 31.05 0.11
N ILE A 3 3.16 30.37 0.85
CA ILE A 3 3.50 29.48 1.96
C ILE A 3 3.04 28.06 1.59
N PHE A 4 3.96 27.11 1.45
CA PHE A 4 3.62 25.72 1.12
C PHE A 4 3.69 24.85 2.37
N ILE A 5 2.53 24.48 2.93
CA ILE A 5 2.46 23.74 4.19
C ILE A 5 2.24 22.26 3.92
N LEU A 6 3.23 21.46 4.27
CA LEU A 6 3.12 20.00 4.30
C LEU A 6 2.59 19.61 5.68
N LEU A 7 1.30 19.27 5.75
CA LEU A 7 0.64 18.91 7.01
C LEU A 7 0.72 17.40 7.22
N LEU A 8 1.28 17.01 8.36
CA LEU A 8 1.41 15.61 8.74
C LEU A 8 1.00 15.47 10.21
N SER A 9 0.14 14.50 10.49
CA SER A 9 -0.20 14.11 11.84
C SER A 9 0.92 13.28 12.43
N LEU A 10 1.67 13.80 13.41
CA LEU A 10 2.47 12.97 14.33
C LEU A 10 2.66 13.67 15.68
N ALA A 11 2.81 12.84 16.72
CA ALA A 11 2.85 13.20 18.14
C ALA A 11 4.11 13.97 18.56
N ALA A 12 3.94 14.71 19.66
CA ALA A 12 4.76 15.80 20.19
C ALA A 12 6.29 15.64 20.25
N VAL A 13 7.01 16.74 19.93
CA VAL A 13 8.11 17.30 20.75
C VAL A 13 8.10 18.84 20.58
N SER A 14 8.24 19.55 21.70
CA SER A 14 8.42 21.01 21.75
C SER A 14 9.90 21.38 21.61
N HIS A 15 10.28 22.22 20.63
CA HIS A 15 11.20 23.38 20.74
C HIS A 15 11.64 23.97 19.36
N VAL A 16 11.84 25.30 19.38
CA VAL A 16 12.35 26.25 18.36
C VAL A 16 11.45 26.53 17.15
N SER A 17 10.79 27.70 17.21
CA SER A 17 10.36 28.44 16.03
C SER A 17 11.58 29.12 15.42
N GLY A 18 12.00 28.69 14.23
CA GLY A 18 13.11 29.28 13.50
C GLY A 18 12.86 29.14 12.01
N GLY A 19 13.09 30.23 11.28
CA GLY A 19 13.13 30.20 9.82
C GLY A 19 14.58 30.09 9.35
N VAL A 20 14.85 29.16 8.44
CA VAL A 20 16.14 29.01 7.78
C VAL A 20 16.03 29.66 6.41
N PRO A 21 16.55 30.89 6.21
CA PRO A 21 16.56 31.51 4.91
C PRO A 21 17.52 30.76 3.99
N PHE A 22 17.20 30.72 2.70
CA PHE A 22 18.07 30.16 1.68
C PHE A 22 18.13 31.10 0.47
N THR A 23 19.35 31.31 0.00
CA THR A 23 19.68 31.97 -1.28
C THR A 23 20.59 31.08 -2.14
N THR A 24 21.16 30.03 -1.53
CA THR A 24 21.98 29.00 -2.15
C THR A 24 21.54 27.64 -1.64
N SER A 25 21.92 26.58 -2.34
CA SER A 25 21.58 25.22 -1.94
C SER A 25 22.14 24.89 -0.55
N THR A 26 21.33 24.27 0.31
CA THR A 26 21.64 24.07 1.73
C THR A 26 20.94 22.84 2.31
N ASN A 27 21.54 22.25 3.35
CA ASN A 27 20.92 21.20 4.15
C ASN A 27 20.19 21.81 5.35
N ILE A 28 19.00 21.29 5.67
CA ILE A 28 18.17 21.76 6.77
C ILE A 28 17.81 20.57 7.67
N ASP A 29 18.19 20.68 8.95
CA ASP A 29 17.80 19.73 9.98
C ASP A 29 16.35 20.01 10.41
N ILE A 30 15.51 18.98 10.35
CA ILE A 30 14.10 19.02 10.74
C ILE A 30 13.78 17.95 11.80
N LYS A 31 14.78 17.45 12.55
CA LYS A 31 14.57 16.44 13.61
C LYS A 31 13.54 16.83 14.65
N SER A 32 13.38 18.13 14.92
CA SER A 32 12.38 18.64 15.87
C SER A 32 10.95 18.57 15.35
N CYS A 33 10.76 18.45 14.02
CA CYS A 33 9.47 18.21 13.40
C CYS A 33 9.65 17.36 12.12
N PRO A 34 9.85 16.03 12.28
CA PRO A 34 10.10 15.13 11.16
C PRO A 34 8.92 15.12 10.18
N ILE A 35 9.22 14.87 8.92
CA ILE A 35 8.24 14.79 7.83
C ILE A 35 8.07 13.34 7.41
N VAL A 36 6.85 12.83 7.47
CA VAL A 36 6.45 11.63 6.72
C VAL A 36 6.14 12.04 5.27
N PHE A 37 6.95 11.62 4.32
CA PHE A 37 6.73 11.90 2.90
C PHE A 37 6.55 10.58 2.16
N PHE A 38 5.33 10.34 1.66
CA PHE A 38 4.96 9.10 0.96
C PHE A 38 5.35 7.81 1.72
N GLY A 39 5.14 7.84 3.04
CA GLY A 39 5.37 6.74 3.97
C GLY A 39 6.79 6.57 4.47
N LYS A 40 7.69 7.50 4.17
CA LYS A 40 9.06 7.53 4.66
C LYS A 40 9.24 8.70 5.61
N VAL A 41 9.83 8.45 6.78
CA VAL A 41 10.11 9.50 7.78
C VAL A 41 11.46 10.15 7.47
N TYR A 42 11.46 11.47 7.35
CA TYR A 42 12.63 12.28 7.08
C TYR A 42 12.88 13.29 8.20
N GLN A 43 14.15 13.35 8.62
CA GLN A 43 14.63 14.22 9.69
C GLN A 43 15.59 15.30 9.18
N ASN A 44 15.97 15.24 7.90
CA ASN A 44 16.74 16.27 7.23
C ASN A 44 16.20 16.43 5.81
N LEU A 45 16.46 17.57 5.21
CA LEU A 45 16.19 17.81 3.80
C LEU A 45 17.28 18.68 3.19
N TYR A 46 17.31 18.71 1.87
CA TYR A 46 18.19 19.54 1.07
C TYR A 46 17.35 20.46 0.21
N VAL A 47 17.57 21.76 0.33
CA VAL A 47 16.98 22.75 -0.56
C VAL A 47 18.02 23.05 -1.64
N ASP A 48 17.65 22.88 -2.90
CA ASP A 48 18.46 23.24 -4.07
C ASP A 48 17.85 24.47 -4.75
N THR A 49 18.67 25.44 -5.14
CA THR A 49 18.25 26.68 -5.83
C THR A 49 18.83 26.83 -7.25
N ALA A 50 19.32 25.74 -7.84
CA ALA A 50 19.91 25.73 -9.18
C ALA A 50 18.94 26.16 -10.30
N ASP A 51 19.47 26.79 -11.35
CA ASP A 51 18.76 27.17 -12.59
C ASP A 51 17.50 28.03 -12.39
N ASN A 52 17.47 28.84 -11.33
CA ASN A 52 16.28 29.56 -10.88
C ASN A 52 15.08 28.65 -10.63
N LYS A 53 15.30 27.45 -10.11
CA LYS A 53 14.27 26.54 -9.62
C LYS A 53 14.56 26.24 -8.18
N VAL A 54 13.52 25.89 -7.43
CA VAL A 54 13.68 25.43 -6.04
C VAL A 54 13.27 23.97 -5.99
N SER A 55 14.11 23.12 -5.42
CA SER A 55 13.69 21.75 -5.05
C SER A 55 13.99 21.48 -3.59
N VAL A 56 13.04 20.83 -2.92
CA VAL A 56 13.19 20.31 -1.57
C VAL A 56 13.30 18.80 -1.69
N CYS A 57 14.47 18.25 -1.39
CA CYS A 57 14.77 16.84 -1.56
C CYS A 57 15.16 16.19 -0.23
N PHE A 58 14.73 14.95 0.01
CA PHE A 58 14.83 14.32 1.32
C PHE A 58 16.02 13.37 1.49
N LYS A 59 16.67 12.94 0.39
CA LYS A 59 17.85 12.06 0.42
C LYS A 59 19.16 12.76 0.06
N GLY A 60 19.17 14.09 -0.02
CA GLY A 60 20.34 14.90 -0.38
C GLY A 60 20.10 15.78 -1.62
N PRO A 61 21.17 16.21 -2.32
CA PRO A 61 21.08 17.06 -3.50
C PRO A 61 20.15 16.52 -4.59
N ARG A 62 19.62 17.41 -5.45
CA ARG A 62 18.70 17.00 -6.52
C ARG A 62 19.29 15.93 -7.46
N SER A 63 20.60 15.96 -7.66
CA SER A 63 21.32 14.98 -8.48
C SER A 63 21.44 13.58 -7.85
N THR A 64 21.05 13.41 -6.58
CA THR A 64 21.08 12.11 -5.93
C THR A 64 20.14 11.13 -6.64
N SER A 65 20.62 9.92 -6.92
CA SER A 65 19.82 8.85 -7.53
C SER A 65 18.66 8.45 -6.62
N ASN A 66 17.49 8.20 -7.21
CA ASN A 66 16.27 7.77 -6.49
C ASN A 66 15.89 8.72 -5.34
N ASN A 67 16.05 10.03 -5.53
CA ASN A 67 15.68 11.01 -4.51
C ASN A 67 14.16 11.19 -4.40
N ASP A 68 13.71 11.61 -3.22
CA ASP A 68 12.33 12.01 -2.98
C ASP A 68 12.34 13.54 -2.93
N CYS A 69 11.59 14.19 -3.82
CA CYS A 69 11.70 15.63 -3.98
C CYS A 69 10.34 16.29 -4.24
N VAL A 70 10.19 17.51 -3.73
CA VAL A 70 9.21 18.49 -4.18
C VAL A 70 9.95 19.48 -5.06
N LEU A 71 9.60 19.53 -6.34
CA LEU A 71 10.22 20.38 -7.33
C LEU A 71 9.29 21.54 -7.63
N VAL A 72 9.74 22.77 -7.41
CA VAL A 72 8.98 23.98 -7.68
C VAL A 72 9.60 24.70 -8.87
N ASP A 73 8.83 24.80 -9.95
CA ASP A 73 9.18 25.52 -11.16
C ASP A 73 8.26 26.72 -11.36
N LYS A 74 8.78 27.76 -12.01
CA LYS A 74 8.04 28.98 -12.32
C LYS A 74 8.62 29.66 -13.55
N SER A 75 7.73 30.16 -14.40
CA SER A 75 8.08 31.11 -15.47
C SER A 75 8.68 32.40 -14.87
N GLY A 76 9.94 32.67 -15.20
CA GLY A 76 10.72 33.80 -14.67
C GLY A 76 11.57 33.48 -13.43
N GLY A 77 11.56 32.24 -12.94
CA GLY A 77 12.55 31.69 -11.99
C GLY A 77 12.32 32.00 -10.50
N ILE A 78 12.92 31.22 -9.60
CA ILE A 78 12.87 31.35 -8.13
C ILE A 78 14.25 30.96 -7.60
N ASN A 79 14.86 31.80 -6.77
CA ASN A 79 16.21 31.56 -6.26
C ASN A 79 16.39 31.81 -4.75
N LYS A 80 15.31 32.15 -4.04
CA LYS A 80 15.36 32.42 -2.60
C LYS A 80 14.04 32.13 -1.89
N GLY A 81 14.15 31.84 -0.61
CA GLY A 81 13.03 31.56 0.25
C GLY A 81 13.46 31.34 1.69
N GLU A 82 12.56 30.77 2.47
CA GLU A 82 12.77 30.44 3.87
C GLU A 82 12.05 29.14 4.19
N TRP A 83 12.77 28.17 4.76
CA TRP A 83 12.14 27.00 5.37
C TRP A 83 11.75 27.33 6.80
N VAL A 84 10.51 27.05 7.19
CA VAL A 84 9.99 27.43 8.49
C VAL A 84 9.42 26.23 9.21
N THR A 85 9.91 25.99 10.42
CA THR A 85 9.33 25.02 11.37
C THR A 85 8.57 25.78 12.44
N ARG A 86 7.34 25.35 12.72
CA ARG A 86 6.49 25.95 13.76
C ARG A 86 5.84 24.89 14.63
N THR A 87 5.82 25.18 15.93
CA THR A 87 5.00 24.47 16.90
C THR A 87 3.69 25.23 17.05
N ARG A 88 2.64 24.77 16.38
CA ARG A 88 1.27 25.30 16.52
C ARG A 88 0.33 24.13 16.38
N LEU A 89 -0.70 24.10 17.23
CA LEU A 89 -1.78 23.15 17.09
C LEU A 89 -2.57 23.43 15.80
N TYR A 90 -2.55 22.47 14.89
CA TYR A 90 -3.45 22.36 13.75
C TYR A 90 -4.45 21.24 14.06
N ALA A 91 -5.65 21.64 14.45
CA ALA A 91 -6.75 20.74 14.79
C ALA A 91 -7.90 20.88 13.77
N PRO A 92 -8.87 19.93 13.77
CA PRO A 92 -10.08 20.06 12.96
C PRO A 92 -10.71 21.45 13.05
N GLY A 93 -10.97 22.07 11.89
CA GLY A 93 -11.49 23.44 11.76
C GLY A 93 -10.43 24.52 11.45
N SER A 94 -9.14 24.20 11.51
CA SER A 94 -8.07 25.07 10.99
C SER A 94 -8.09 25.16 9.46
N ASP A 95 -7.44 26.17 8.87
CA ASP A 95 -7.46 26.38 7.41
C ASP A 95 -6.94 25.18 6.63
N ALA A 96 -5.90 24.53 7.16
CA ALA A 96 -5.44 23.20 6.78
C ALA A 96 -6.55 22.15 6.58
N HIS A 97 -7.44 22.02 7.56
CA HIS A 97 -8.51 21.02 7.56
C HIS A 97 -9.69 21.46 6.70
N LYS A 98 -9.83 22.78 6.43
CA LYS A 98 -10.81 23.29 5.46
C LYS A 98 -10.37 22.98 4.03
N ASP A 99 -9.08 23.16 3.73
CA ASP A 99 -8.52 22.94 2.40
C ASP A 99 -8.26 21.44 2.13
N LEU A 100 -7.98 20.66 3.18
CA LEU A 100 -7.78 19.21 3.14
C LEU A 100 -8.78 18.52 4.09
N PRO A 101 -10.07 18.38 3.70
CA PRO A 101 -11.12 17.86 4.56
C PRO A 101 -10.95 16.37 4.93
N GLN A 102 -10.07 15.65 4.23
CA GLN A 102 -9.71 14.27 4.58
C GLN A 102 -8.81 14.18 5.82
N LEU A 103 -8.19 15.28 6.26
CA LEU A 103 -7.38 15.31 7.47
C LEU A 103 -8.30 15.26 8.69
N THR A 104 -8.15 14.21 9.50
CA THR A 104 -8.94 13.99 10.73
C THR A 104 -8.09 14.11 11.99
N GLY A 105 -6.77 14.03 11.86
CA GLY A 105 -5.82 14.07 12.96
C GLY A 105 -5.58 15.47 13.51
N THR A 106 -4.69 15.56 14.49
CA THR A 106 -4.14 16.85 14.95
C THR A 106 -2.63 16.85 14.75
N ALA A 107 -2.07 18.01 14.43
CA ALA A 107 -0.63 18.21 14.35
C ALA A 107 -0.21 19.27 15.36
N THR A 108 0.85 19.02 16.13
CA THR A 108 1.40 19.98 17.10
C THR A 108 2.65 20.69 16.57
N CYS A 109 3.26 20.13 15.53
CA CYS A 109 4.33 20.75 14.77
C CYS A 109 4.02 20.66 13.27
N TYR A 110 4.50 21.63 12.50
CA TYR A 110 4.40 21.61 11.05
C TYR A 110 5.56 22.39 10.44
N THR A 111 5.84 22.09 9.17
CA THR A 111 6.87 22.77 8.40
C THR A 111 6.29 23.32 7.11
N PHE A 112 6.91 24.38 6.61
CA PHE A 112 6.52 24.95 5.34
C PHE A 112 7.65 25.72 4.69
N ILE A 113 7.60 25.78 3.36
CA ILE A 113 8.52 26.59 2.58
C ILE A 113 7.83 27.90 2.18
N LYS A 114 8.48 29.03 2.47
CA LYS A 114 8.12 30.33 1.94
C LYS A 114 8.99 30.63 0.75
N LEU A 115 8.36 30.94 -0.39
CA LEU A 115 9.08 31.38 -1.57
C LEU A 115 8.94 32.90 -1.71
N PHE A 116 10.08 33.60 -1.80
CA PHE A 116 10.13 35.05 -1.83
C PHE A 116 10.20 35.55 -3.28
N LYS A 117 9.05 35.59 -3.95
CA LYS A 117 8.88 36.24 -5.25
C LYS A 117 7.46 36.80 -5.44
N ASP A 118 7.35 37.81 -6.30
CA ASP A 118 6.10 38.49 -6.66
C ASP A 118 5.10 37.57 -7.38
N ASP A 119 3.83 37.87 -7.16
CA ASP A 119 2.59 37.23 -7.62
C ASP A 119 2.72 36.43 -8.92
N SER A 120 2.82 35.10 -8.82
CA SER A 120 2.75 34.24 -10.00
C SER A 120 2.30 32.84 -9.63
N GLU A 121 1.90 32.10 -10.67
CA GLU A 121 1.64 30.68 -10.63
C GLU A 121 2.95 29.88 -10.53
N TYR A 122 2.92 28.80 -9.74
CA TYR A 122 4.02 27.86 -9.61
C TYR A 122 3.54 26.47 -10.04
N ASP A 123 4.36 25.79 -10.83
CA ASP A 123 4.18 24.37 -11.12
C ASP A 123 4.96 23.58 -10.07
N VAL A 124 4.28 22.68 -9.37
CA VAL A 124 4.90 21.85 -8.33
C VAL A 124 4.78 20.39 -8.71
N ASP A 125 5.92 19.74 -8.82
CA ASP A 125 6.05 18.31 -9.11
C ASP A 125 6.54 17.57 -7.88
N VAL A 126 5.96 16.40 -7.62
CA VAL A 126 6.38 15.51 -6.55
C VAL A 126 7.01 14.27 -7.14
N GLN A 127 8.17 13.93 -6.61
CA GLN A 127 8.91 12.74 -6.97
C GLN A 127 9.17 11.86 -5.75
N VAL A 128 8.99 10.56 -5.94
CA VAL A 128 9.38 9.53 -4.96
C VAL A 128 10.22 8.50 -5.70
N ASP A 129 11.39 8.18 -5.13
CA ASP A 129 12.41 7.33 -5.73
C ASP A 129 12.74 7.75 -7.18
N GLY A 130 12.83 9.07 -7.42
CA GLY A 130 13.14 9.67 -8.72
C GLY A 130 12.01 9.60 -9.76
N LYS A 131 10.86 9.01 -9.42
CA LYS A 131 9.68 8.94 -10.31
C LYS A 131 8.67 10.01 -9.93
N LYS A 132 8.14 10.73 -10.92
CA LYS A 132 7.06 11.71 -10.73
C LYS A 132 5.77 10.99 -10.34
N VAL A 133 5.20 11.34 -9.19
CA VAL A 133 3.98 10.72 -8.63
C VAL A 133 2.80 11.68 -8.53
N ASP A 134 3.04 13.00 -8.54
CA ASP A 134 1.97 14.01 -8.53
C ASP A 134 2.45 15.33 -9.17
N THR A 135 1.50 16.16 -9.60
CA THR A 135 1.74 17.50 -10.12
C THR A 135 0.54 18.39 -9.84
N TRP A 136 0.79 19.63 -9.42
CA TRP A 136 -0.26 20.63 -9.27
C TRP A 136 0.26 22.03 -9.54
N LYS A 137 -0.67 22.92 -9.84
CA LYS A 137 -0.39 24.34 -9.99
C LYS A 137 -0.86 25.08 -8.76
N THR A 138 -0.03 25.99 -8.28
CA THR A 138 -0.39 26.87 -7.16
C THR A 138 -0.68 28.24 -7.74
N GLN A 139 -1.95 28.61 -7.79
CA GLN A 139 -2.37 29.98 -7.93
C GLN A 139 -2.59 30.50 -6.51
N VAL A 140 -2.10 31.71 -6.18
CA VAL A 140 -2.75 32.69 -5.28
C VAL A 140 -1.73 33.60 -4.57
N ARG A 141 -2.03 34.89 -4.64
CA ARG A 141 -1.39 35.98 -3.88
C ARG A 141 -1.59 35.79 -2.38
N GLY A 142 -0.50 35.67 -1.62
CA GLY A 142 -0.53 35.88 -0.16
C GLY A 142 -1.14 34.76 0.69
N SER A 143 -1.63 33.66 0.08
CA SER A 143 -2.25 32.54 0.80
C SER A 143 -1.28 31.36 1.01
N SER A 144 -1.61 30.52 2.00
CA SER A 144 -0.96 29.23 2.17
C SER A 144 -1.61 28.20 1.26
N VAL A 145 -0.81 27.30 0.68
CA VAL A 145 -1.30 26.15 -0.08
C VAL A 145 -0.96 24.90 0.71
N TYR A 146 -1.96 24.04 0.86
CA TYR A 146 -1.88 22.80 1.61
C TYR A 146 -1.95 21.63 0.65
N LYS A 147 -1.06 20.65 0.82
CA LYS A 147 -1.12 19.40 0.08
C LYS A 147 -0.91 18.24 1.04
N ASP A 148 -1.73 17.22 0.85
CA ASP A 148 -1.63 15.98 1.58
C ASP A 148 -0.55 15.08 0.95
N ALA A 149 0.45 14.71 1.74
CA ALA A 149 1.51 13.77 1.38
C ALA A 149 1.40 12.44 2.14
N SER A 150 0.25 12.21 2.79
CA SER A 150 -0.11 10.96 3.45
C SER A 150 -0.51 9.97 2.36
N ALA A 151 0.44 9.21 1.84
CA ALA A 151 0.22 8.07 0.97
C ALA A 151 1.44 7.17 1.07
N CYS A 152 1.37 5.95 0.53
CA CYS A 152 2.52 5.07 0.42
C CYS A 152 2.95 4.98 -1.04
N THR A 153 4.20 4.58 -1.26
CA THR A 153 4.66 4.16 -2.58
C THR A 153 5.02 2.69 -2.57
N HIS A 154 4.52 1.96 -3.55
CA HIS A 154 4.78 0.52 -3.72
C HIS A 154 4.98 0.21 -5.19
N ALA A 155 6.10 -0.45 -5.54
CA ALA A 155 6.51 -0.70 -6.93
C ALA A 155 6.52 0.54 -7.86
N GLY A 156 6.68 1.74 -7.29
CA GLY A 156 6.64 3.01 -8.02
C GLY A 156 5.24 3.55 -8.32
N ALA A 157 4.19 2.93 -7.80
CA ALA A 157 2.82 3.42 -7.83
C ALA A 157 2.42 4.02 -6.47
N LEU A 158 1.46 4.94 -6.50
CA LEU A 158 0.89 5.58 -5.32
C LEU A 158 -0.21 4.71 -4.72
N LEU A 159 -0.13 4.44 -3.43
CA LEU A 159 -1.16 3.74 -2.67
C LEU A 159 -1.72 4.68 -1.60
N LEU A 160 -2.97 5.09 -1.73
CA LEU A 160 -3.62 6.04 -0.82
C LEU A 160 -3.78 5.46 0.60
N PRO A 161 -3.91 6.31 1.63
CA PRO A 161 -4.16 5.83 3.00
C PRO A 161 -5.41 4.96 3.08
N ASN A 162 -5.32 3.91 3.88
CA ASN A 162 -6.35 2.88 4.06
C ASN A 162 -6.71 2.12 2.77
N LYS A 163 -5.84 2.16 1.75
CA LYS A 163 -5.96 1.34 0.55
C LYS A 163 -4.90 0.24 0.54
N GLY A 164 -5.21 -0.82 -0.18
CA GLY A 164 -4.31 -1.93 -0.38
C GLY A 164 -4.44 -2.53 -1.78
N LEU A 165 -3.53 -3.43 -2.08
CA LEU A 165 -3.50 -4.24 -3.29
C LEU A 165 -3.03 -5.65 -2.96
N CYS A 166 -3.30 -6.57 -3.87
CA CYS A 166 -2.81 -7.94 -3.80
C CYS A 166 -1.62 -8.14 -4.72
N GLU A 167 -0.54 -8.70 -4.19
CA GLU A 167 0.66 -9.01 -4.96
C GLU A 167 1.18 -10.40 -4.57
N SER A 168 1.23 -11.31 -5.54
CA SER A 168 1.80 -12.66 -5.34
C SER A 168 1.25 -13.41 -4.12
N GLY A 169 -0.06 -13.28 -3.84
CA GLY A 169 -0.71 -13.91 -2.67
C GLY A 169 -0.49 -13.18 -1.35
N SER A 170 0.15 -12.01 -1.37
CA SER A 170 0.34 -11.14 -0.20
C SER A 170 -0.59 -9.93 -0.25
N SER A 171 -1.00 -9.49 0.94
CA SER A 171 -1.65 -8.20 1.15
C SER A 171 -0.58 -7.12 1.27
N VAL A 172 -0.71 -6.07 0.46
CA VAL A 172 0.08 -4.84 0.59
C VAL A 172 -0.89 -3.71 0.90
N THR A 173 -0.74 -3.07 2.05
CA THR A 173 -1.64 -2.01 2.52
C THR A 173 -0.86 -0.76 2.90
N CYS A 174 -1.50 0.40 2.71
CA CYS A 174 -1.05 1.67 3.23
C CYS A 174 -1.93 2.05 4.42
N SER A 175 -1.33 2.20 5.61
CA SER A 175 -2.08 2.54 6.81
C SER A 175 -2.62 3.99 6.75
N ALA A 176 -3.52 4.34 7.68
CA ALA A 176 -3.99 5.72 7.85
C ALA A 176 -2.83 6.71 8.09
N SER A 177 -1.74 6.25 8.72
CA SER A 177 -0.53 7.05 8.99
C SER A 177 0.50 6.98 7.85
N ALA A 178 0.09 6.52 6.66
CA ALA A 178 0.93 6.33 5.49
C ALA A 178 2.07 5.32 5.69
N GLU A 179 1.91 4.30 6.54
CA GLU A 179 2.90 3.23 6.68
C GLU A 179 2.58 2.09 5.73
N LEU A 180 3.55 1.71 4.89
CA LEU A 180 3.42 0.56 4.01
C LEU A 180 3.60 -0.74 4.81
N LYS A 181 2.61 -1.62 4.75
CA LYS A 181 2.64 -2.95 5.37
C LYS A 181 2.44 -4.00 4.29
N SER A 182 3.31 -5.00 4.28
CA SER A 182 3.19 -6.16 3.41
C SER A 182 3.26 -7.43 4.25
N SER A 183 2.28 -8.31 4.05
CA SER A 183 2.24 -9.61 4.72
C SER A 183 1.61 -10.66 3.81
N PRO A 184 2.16 -11.90 3.79
CA PRO A 184 1.49 -13.01 3.12
C PRO A 184 0.13 -13.27 3.78
N CYS A 185 -0.86 -13.68 2.98
CA CYS A 185 -2.12 -14.14 3.55
C CYS A 185 -1.93 -15.46 4.32
N GLY A 186 -2.78 -15.69 5.32
CA GLY A 186 -2.72 -16.89 6.14
C GLY A 186 -3.01 -18.18 5.36
N SER A 187 -2.77 -19.33 5.98
CA SER A 187 -3.12 -20.62 5.38
C SER A 187 -4.61 -20.69 5.01
N GLY A 188 -4.89 -21.09 3.78
CA GLY A 188 -6.25 -21.14 3.24
C GLY A 188 -6.87 -19.78 2.92
N GLU A 189 -6.16 -18.67 3.10
CA GLU A 189 -6.60 -17.34 2.67
C GLU A 189 -6.07 -17.01 1.29
N LYS A 190 -6.87 -16.25 0.55
CA LYS A 190 -6.50 -15.68 -0.73
C LYS A 190 -6.56 -14.16 -0.62
N CYS A 191 -5.58 -13.47 -1.18
CA CYS A 191 -5.66 -12.03 -1.28
C CYS A 191 -6.65 -11.66 -2.39
N GLU A 192 -7.66 -10.85 -2.05
CA GLU A 192 -8.64 -10.33 -2.99
C GLU A 192 -8.86 -8.82 -2.79
N GLY A 193 -9.33 -8.16 -3.86
CA GLY A 193 -9.71 -6.74 -3.84
C GLY A 193 -8.58 -5.79 -3.43
N GLU A 194 -8.89 -4.87 -2.50
CA GLU A 194 -7.98 -3.85 -1.99
C GLU A 194 -6.96 -4.40 -0.96
N GLY A 195 -6.31 -5.51 -1.29
CA GLY A 195 -5.30 -6.14 -0.42
C GLY A 195 -5.91 -6.85 0.78
N GLN A 196 -7.11 -7.41 0.68
CA GLN A 196 -7.75 -8.11 1.79
C GLN A 196 -7.46 -9.61 1.71
N CYS A 197 -6.92 -10.17 2.79
CA CYS A 197 -6.82 -11.62 2.92
C CYS A 197 -8.18 -12.16 3.35
N VAL A 198 -8.83 -12.89 2.45
CA VAL A 198 -10.15 -13.48 2.67
C VAL A 198 -10.02 -14.99 2.67
N LYS A 199 -10.70 -15.65 3.61
CA LYS A 199 -10.94 -17.08 3.49
C LYS A 199 -11.99 -17.30 2.41
N PRO A 200 -11.80 -18.24 1.48
CA PRO A 200 -12.83 -18.64 0.54
C PRO A 200 -14.12 -18.94 1.29
N SER A 201 -15.24 -18.47 0.74
CA SER A 201 -16.56 -18.87 1.22
C SER A 201 -16.66 -20.40 1.15
N PRO A 202 -17.39 -21.08 2.07
CA PRO A 202 -17.63 -22.51 1.98
C PRO A 202 -18.20 -22.96 0.62
N LYS A 203 -18.84 -22.04 -0.12
CA LYS A 203 -19.39 -22.29 -1.46
C LYS A 203 -18.32 -22.39 -2.56
N ASP A 204 -17.15 -21.78 -2.35
CA ASP A 204 -16.04 -21.75 -3.31
C ASP A 204 -14.85 -22.59 -2.84
N ALA A 205 -15.02 -23.31 -1.71
CA ALA A 205 -14.00 -24.20 -1.17
C ALA A 205 -13.82 -25.44 -2.06
N VAL A 206 -12.56 -25.79 -2.33
CA VAL A 206 -12.21 -26.91 -3.21
C VAL A 206 -11.47 -27.97 -2.41
N CYS A 207 -12.00 -29.19 -2.41
CA CYS A 207 -11.26 -30.38 -2.01
C CYS A 207 -10.68 -31.04 -3.27
N THR A 208 -9.39 -31.40 -3.23
CA THR A 208 -8.68 -31.99 -4.38
C THR A 208 -8.19 -33.39 -4.04
N VAL A 209 -8.42 -34.35 -4.94
CA VAL A 209 -7.78 -35.67 -4.87
C VAL A 209 -6.84 -35.82 -6.06
N THR A 210 -5.56 -36.06 -5.79
CA THR A 210 -4.52 -36.24 -6.80
C THR A 210 -3.65 -37.44 -6.46
N GLY A 211 -3.65 -38.44 -7.34
CA GLY A 211 -2.94 -39.70 -7.10
C GLY A 211 -3.43 -40.41 -5.83
N SER A 212 -2.53 -40.56 -4.85
CA SER A 212 -2.78 -41.11 -3.51
C SER A 212 -2.90 -40.02 -2.44
N THR A 213 -3.06 -38.75 -2.81
CA THR A 213 -3.08 -37.61 -1.88
C THR A 213 -4.43 -36.91 -1.94
N VAL A 214 -4.98 -36.61 -0.77
CA VAL A 214 -6.16 -35.77 -0.59
C VAL A 214 -5.69 -34.43 -0.01
N ILE A 215 -6.12 -33.34 -0.62
CA ILE A 215 -5.93 -31.98 -0.15
C ILE A 215 -7.31 -31.48 0.28
N ASP A 216 -7.49 -31.26 1.58
CA ASP A 216 -8.77 -30.79 2.12
C ASP A 216 -9.08 -29.33 1.74
N VAL A 217 -10.25 -28.84 2.15
CA VAL A 217 -10.73 -27.49 1.85
C VAL A 217 -9.87 -26.38 2.46
N ASP A 218 -9.08 -26.70 3.49
CA ASP A 218 -8.15 -25.77 4.15
C ASP A 218 -6.72 -25.85 3.53
N GLY A 219 -6.52 -26.75 2.57
CA GLY A 219 -5.24 -26.96 1.88
C GLY A 219 -4.31 -27.97 2.57
N ASN A 220 -4.77 -28.70 3.59
CA ASN A 220 -3.95 -29.71 4.25
C ASN A 220 -3.88 -30.97 3.39
N ALA A 221 -2.66 -31.44 3.14
CA ALA A 221 -2.42 -32.65 2.35
C ALA A 221 -2.27 -33.89 3.26
N ALA A 222 -3.01 -34.95 2.94
CA ALA A 222 -2.91 -36.25 3.59
C ALA A 222 -2.73 -37.36 2.53
N SER A 223 -1.86 -38.33 2.82
CA SER A 223 -1.68 -39.50 1.96
C SER A 223 -2.69 -40.59 2.33
N VAL A 224 -3.30 -41.19 1.32
CA VAL A 224 -4.17 -42.36 1.44
C VAL A 224 -3.29 -43.60 1.58
N PRO A 225 -3.37 -44.33 2.72
CA PRO A 225 -2.43 -45.40 3.02
C PRO A 225 -2.81 -46.74 2.38
N ASP A 226 -4.07 -46.91 1.99
CA ASP A 226 -4.63 -48.20 1.59
C ASP A 226 -5.65 -48.07 0.45
N ARG A 227 -6.33 -49.18 0.17
CA ARG A 227 -7.25 -49.35 -0.97
C ARG A 227 -8.71 -49.26 -0.53
N CYS A 228 -8.95 -48.66 0.63
CA CYS A 228 -10.29 -48.49 1.15
C CYS A 228 -11.01 -47.33 0.46
N ALA A 229 -12.31 -47.26 0.70
CA ALA A 229 -13.13 -46.14 0.27
C ALA A 229 -13.21 -45.10 1.39
N TYR A 230 -12.91 -43.84 1.06
CA TYR A 230 -12.85 -42.73 2.01
C TYR A 230 -13.97 -41.73 1.75
N THR A 231 -14.61 -41.27 2.82
CA THR A 231 -15.60 -40.19 2.71
C THR A 231 -14.86 -38.86 2.61
N LEU A 232 -15.01 -38.17 1.47
CA LEU A 232 -14.38 -36.87 1.21
C LEU A 232 -15.25 -35.70 1.68
N LEU A 233 -16.58 -35.87 1.59
CA LEU A 233 -17.57 -34.88 1.98
C LEU A 233 -18.79 -35.60 2.55
N SER A 234 -19.32 -35.10 3.65
CA SER A 234 -20.57 -35.60 4.25
C SER A 234 -21.35 -34.41 4.79
N GLU A 235 -22.47 -34.10 4.15
CA GLU A 235 -23.36 -32.98 4.47
C GLU A 235 -24.81 -33.45 4.39
N SER A 236 -25.77 -32.64 4.85
CA SER A 236 -27.19 -32.99 4.83
C SER A 236 -27.66 -33.39 3.43
N GLY A 237 -27.95 -34.68 3.26
CA GLY A 237 -28.46 -35.29 2.02
C GLY A 237 -27.45 -35.55 0.91
N ILE A 238 -26.15 -35.32 1.18
CA ILE A 238 -25.07 -35.52 0.22
C ILE A 238 -23.88 -36.19 0.91
N LYS A 239 -23.41 -37.30 0.36
CA LYS A 239 -22.13 -37.93 0.76
C LYS A 239 -21.30 -38.24 -0.47
N LEU A 240 -20.06 -37.76 -0.50
CA LEU A 240 -19.08 -38.03 -1.55
C LEU A 240 -18.03 -39.01 -1.02
N GLN A 241 -17.89 -40.15 -1.69
CA GLN A 241 -16.93 -41.19 -1.33
C GLN A 241 -15.95 -41.43 -2.49
N ALA A 242 -14.65 -41.43 -2.20
CA ALA A 242 -13.61 -41.80 -3.15
C ALA A 242 -13.15 -43.23 -2.90
N VAL A 243 -13.08 -44.02 -3.96
CA VAL A 243 -12.62 -45.42 -3.92
C VAL A 243 -11.26 -45.52 -4.58
N PHE A 244 -10.29 -46.11 -3.87
CA PHE A 244 -8.91 -46.23 -4.33
C PHE A 244 -8.57 -47.68 -4.68
N GLN A 245 -7.93 -47.91 -5.83
CA GLN A 245 -7.43 -49.22 -6.27
C GLN A 245 -6.03 -49.15 -6.91
N ASP A 246 -5.39 -50.31 -7.08
CA ASP A 246 -4.12 -50.44 -7.79
C ASP A 246 -4.32 -50.26 -9.29
N ARG A 247 -3.46 -49.48 -9.95
CA ARG A 247 -3.54 -49.29 -11.41
C ARG A 247 -2.35 -49.79 -12.23
N ARG A 248 -1.44 -50.57 -11.63
CA ARG A 248 -0.39 -51.42 -12.26
C ARG A 248 0.73 -51.78 -11.28
N ARG A 249 0.99 -50.92 -10.30
CA ARG A 249 1.89 -51.20 -9.17
C ARG A 249 1.08 -51.39 -7.89
N LYS A 250 1.51 -52.31 -7.02
CA LYS A 250 0.81 -52.70 -5.77
C LYS A 250 1.17 -51.82 -4.56
N ASP A 251 2.13 -50.92 -4.73
CA ASP A 251 2.74 -50.09 -3.70
C ASP A 251 2.06 -48.72 -3.55
N ILE A 252 1.17 -48.33 -4.47
CA ILE A 252 0.53 -47.01 -4.47
C ILE A 252 -0.95 -47.14 -4.83
N SER A 253 -1.81 -46.61 -3.96
CA SER A 253 -3.25 -46.50 -4.19
C SER A 253 -3.58 -45.33 -5.11
N PHE A 254 -4.35 -45.56 -6.17
CA PHE A 254 -4.83 -44.50 -7.05
C PHE A 254 -6.34 -44.38 -6.99
N LEU A 255 -6.86 -43.16 -7.15
CA LEU A 255 -8.29 -42.95 -7.30
C LEU A 255 -8.84 -43.75 -8.49
N ASP A 256 -9.77 -44.66 -8.21
CA ASP A 256 -10.41 -45.50 -9.21
C ASP A 256 -11.71 -44.85 -9.71
N HIS A 257 -12.61 -44.54 -8.77
CA HIS A 257 -13.86 -43.86 -9.05
C HIS A 257 -14.35 -43.09 -7.83
N VAL A 258 -15.35 -42.23 -8.05
CA VAL A 258 -16.02 -41.47 -6.99
C VAL A 258 -17.51 -41.84 -6.99
N ILE A 259 -18.09 -41.95 -5.81
CA ILE A 259 -19.51 -42.22 -5.60
C ILE A 259 -20.13 -41.00 -4.91
N LEU A 260 -21.11 -40.41 -5.56
CA LEU A 260 -21.96 -39.37 -4.98
C LEU A 260 -23.28 -40.02 -4.53
N HIS A 261 -23.44 -40.14 -3.22
CA HIS A 261 -24.67 -40.57 -2.58
C HIS A 261 -25.56 -39.34 -2.34
N LEU A 262 -26.79 -39.40 -2.83
CA LEU A 262 -27.81 -38.39 -2.62
C LEU A 262 -28.95 -38.95 -1.76
N ASP A 263 -29.78 -38.09 -1.19
CA ASP A 263 -31.00 -38.49 -0.50
C ASP A 263 -31.84 -39.48 -1.32
N LYS A 264 -32.45 -40.46 -0.64
CA LYS A 264 -33.31 -41.52 -1.20
C LYS A 264 -32.57 -42.57 -2.04
N ASP A 265 -31.39 -42.98 -1.58
CA ASP A 265 -30.60 -44.11 -2.13
C ASP A 265 -30.17 -43.95 -3.60
N VAL A 266 -30.10 -42.72 -4.11
CA VAL A 266 -29.58 -42.44 -5.45
C VAL A 266 -28.06 -42.36 -5.38
N ASN A 267 -27.38 -43.26 -6.10
CA ASN A 267 -25.92 -43.30 -6.18
C ASN A 267 -25.46 -42.97 -7.60
N ILE A 268 -24.66 -41.91 -7.75
CA ILE A 268 -24.01 -41.54 -9.02
C ILE A 268 -22.56 -41.99 -8.95
N HIS A 269 -22.18 -42.90 -9.85
CA HIS A 269 -20.81 -43.40 -9.96
C HIS A 269 -20.07 -42.66 -11.08
N LEU A 270 -19.02 -41.95 -10.71
CA LEU A 270 -18.11 -41.26 -11.62
C LEU A 270 -16.84 -42.09 -11.75
N GLY A 271 -16.83 -42.98 -12.74
CA GLY A 271 -15.66 -43.76 -13.13
C GLY A 271 -14.67 -42.96 -13.96
N GLN A 272 -13.56 -43.59 -14.32
CA GLN A 272 -12.59 -43.02 -15.23
C GLN A 272 -13.20 -42.86 -16.63
N GLY A 273 -13.19 -41.64 -17.16
CA GLY A 273 -13.72 -41.34 -18.48
C GLY A 273 -13.01 -42.11 -19.60
N GLY A 274 -13.79 -42.65 -20.53
CA GLY A 274 -13.34 -43.11 -21.85
C GLY A 274 -13.43 -41.98 -22.88
N ARG A 275 -12.65 -42.08 -23.95
CA ARG A 275 -12.67 -41.13 -25.08
C ARG A 275 -14.08 -41.09 -25.68
N VAL A 276 -14.75 -39.93 -25.65
CA VAL A 276 -15.93 -39.68 -26.47
C VAL A 276 -15.44 -39.56 -27.91
N THR A 277 -15.62 -40.61 -28.71
CA THR A 277 -15.40 -40.59 -30.17
C THR A 277 -16.64 -40.15 -30.90
#